data_AF-A0A6L7Q5L6-F1
#
_entry.id   AF-A0A6L7Q5L6-F1
#
_cell.length_a   1.000
_cell.length_b   1.000
_cell.length_c   1.000
_cell.angle_alpha   90.00
_cell.angle_beta   90.00
_cell.angle_gamma   90.00
#
_symmetry.space_group_name_H-M   'P 1'
#
loop_
_entity.id
_entity.type
_entity.pdbx_description
1 polymer ?
#
loop_
_entity_poly.entity_id
_entity_poly.type
_entity_poly.pdbx_seq_one_letter_code
_entity_poly.pdbx_strand_id
1 'polypeptide(L)' 'MLNCRRCKSEKLWELGRLQGVDHPVYRCRTCGFLFSPPEVEGLPPRVAPANSAHDADEAQRRLERIAAARRRPSAGK' A
#
# COMPACT_ATOMS: atom_id res chain seq x y z
N MET A 1 -17.96 16.74 -12.69
CA MET A 1 -18.24 16.06 -13.97
C MET A 1 -17.05 15.20 -14.34
N LEU A 2 -17.28 14.01 -14.92
CA LEU A 2 -16.23 13.08 -15.30
C LEU A 2 -15.81 13.36 -16.76
N ASN A 3 -14.52 13.56 -17.01
CA ASN A 3 -13.98 13.84 -18.35
C ASN A 3 -12.93 12.80 -18.73
N CYS A 4 -12.81 12.51 -20.03
CA CYS A 4 -11.74 11.66 -20.53
C CYS A 4 -10.37 12.25 -20.22
N ARG A 5 -9.48 11.48 -19.55
CA ARG A 5 -8.13 11.96 -19.24
C ARG A 5 -7.29 12.27 -20.49
N ARG A 6 -7.55 11.59 -21.60
CA ARG A 6 -6.80 11.74 -22.86
C ARG A 6 -7.27 12.92 -23.70
N CYS A 7 -8.57 13.03 -24.00
CA CYS A 7 -9.11 14.03 -24.92
C CYS A 7 -10.02 15.08 -24.26
N LYS A 8 -10.18 15.04 -22.93
CA LYS A 8 -11.04 15.92 -22.11
C LYS A 8 -12.54 15.89 -22.46
N SER A 9 -12.95 15.08 -23.43
CA SER A 9 -14.34 14.88 -23.81
C SER A 9 -15.19 14.34 -22.65
N GLU A 10 -16.40 14.87 -22.51
CA GLU A 10 -17.42 14.45 -21.54
C GLU A 10 -18.21 13.23 -22.01
N LYS A 11 -18.02 12.80 -23.27
CA LYS A 11 -18.73 11.65 -23.85
C LYS A 11 -18.10 10.35 -23.33
N LEU A 12 -18.61 9.86 -22.21
CA LEU A 12 -18.15 8.65 -21.53
C LEU A 12 -19.26 7.58 -21.48
N TRP A 13 -18.88 6.32 -21.60
CA TRP A 13 -19.73 5.15 -21.37
C TRP A 13 -19.24 4.39 -20.15
N GLU A 14 -20.12 4.16 -19.18
CA GLU A 14 -19.87 3.24 -18.08
C GLU A 14 -20.03 1.81 -18.60
N LEU A 15 -18.97 1.01 -18.46
CA LEU A 15 -18.97 -0.41 -18.86
C LEU A 15 -19.40 -1.34 -17.72
N GLY A 16 -19.70 -0.79 -16.55
CA GLY A 16 -20.08 -1.53 -15.34
C GLY A 16 -18.87 -1.93 -14.48
N ARG A 17 -19.13 -2.82 -13.51
CA ARG A 17 -18.13 -3.37 -12.59
C ARG A 17 -17.59 -4.66 -13.19
N LEU A 18 -16.31 -4.64 -13.57
CA LEU A 18 -15.60 -5.85 -13.98
C LEU A 18 -15.38 -6.73 -12.74
N GLN A 19 -15.59 -8.03 -12.86
CA GLN A 19 -15.42 -8.99 -11.76
C GLN A 19 -13.99 -8.86 -11.19
N GLY A 20 -13.88 -8.43 -9.93
CA GLY A 20 -12.59 -8.16 -9.26
C GLY A 20 -12.15 -6.69 -9.20
N VAL A 21 -12.90 -5.76 -9.81
CA VAL A 21 -12.71 -4.31 -9.68
C VAL A 21 -13.95 -3.72 -9.01
N ASP A 22 -13.79 -3.17 -7.80
CA ASP A 22 -14.93 -2.62 -7.04
C ASP A 22 -15.48 -1.32 -7.65
N HIS A 23 -14.71 -0.68 -8.53
CA HIS A 23 -14.99 0.64 -9.11
C HIS A 23 -15.49 0.55 -10.57
N PRO A 24 -16.37 1.49 -10.99
CA PRO A 24 -16.89 1.55 -12.35
C PRO A 24 -15.81 1.87 -13.38
N VAL A 25 -15.79 1.13 -14.48
CA VAL A 25 -14.87 1.36 -15.62
C VAL A 25 -15.56 2.21 -16.68
N TYR A 26 -14.89 3.26 -17.15
CA TYR A 26 -15.41 4.14 -18.18
C TYR A 26 -14.61 4.03 -19.49
N ARG A 27 -15.32 4.12 -20.61
CA ARG A 27 -14.77 4.23 -21.96
C ARG A 27 -15.12 5.57 -22.58
N CYS A 28 -14.13 6.28 -23.10
CA CYS A 28 -14.39 7.49 -23.86
C CYS A 28 -14.93 7.18 -25.27
N ARG A 29 -16.03 7.82 -25.67
CA ARG A 29 -16.58 7.68 -27.02
C ARG A 29 -15.73 8.33 -28.11
N THR A 30 -14.98 9.37 -27.78
CA THR A 30 -14.25 10.19 -28.75
C THR A 30 -12.93 9.53 -29.16
N CYS A 31 -12.16 9.04 -28.19
CA CYS A 31 -10.85 8.43 -28.45
C CYS A 31 -10.75 6.95 -28.04
N GLY A 32 -11.84 6.34 -27.56
CA GLY A 32 -11.86 4.93 -27.15
C GLY A 32 -11.12 4.62 -25.85
N PHE A 33 -10.50 5.61 -25.20
CA PHE A 33 -9.67 5.41 -24.01
C PHE A 33 -10.47 4.84 -22.83
N LEU A 34 -10.00 3.73 -22.27
CA LEU A 34 -10.55 3.07 -21.09
C LEU A 34 -9.84 3.58 -19.84
N PHE A 35 -10.60 3.96 -18.82
CA PHE A 35 -10.05 4.34 -17.52
C PHE A 35 -11.05 4.08 -16.41
N SER A 36 -10.54 3.75 -15.24
CA SER A 36 -11.30 3.73 -13.99
C SER A 36 -10.89 4.95 -13.18
N PRO A 37 -11.79 5.87 -12.82
CA PRO A 37 -11.46 6.90 -11.85
C PRO A 37 -11.07 6.22 -10.53
N PRO A 38 -9.99 6.65 -9.87
CA PRO A 38 -9.72 6.22 -8.51
C PRO A 38 -10.95 6.60 -7.69
N GLU A 39 -11.44 5.69 -6.83
CA GLU A 39 -12.34 6.09 -5.77
C GLU A 39 -11.72 7.31 -5.11
N VAL A 40 -12.48 8.40 -5.02
CA VAL A 40 -12.01 9.61 -4.34
C VAL A 40 -11.86 9.20 -2.89
N GLU A 41 -10.64 8.80 -2.55
CA GLU A 41 -10.17 8.30 -1.28
C GLU A 41 -10.29 9.45 -0.26
N GLY A 42 -11.53 9.67 0.20
CA GLY A 42 -11.81 10.37 1.44
C GLY A 42 -11.59 9.48 2.66
N LEU A 43 -10.94 8.33 2.49
CA LEU A 43 -10.40 7.55 3.57
C LEU A 43 -8.98 8.04 3.82
N PRO A 44 -8.66 8.58 5.01
CA PRO A 44 -7.27 8.86 5.33
C PRO A 44 -6.48 7.57 5.10
N PRO A 45 -5.25 7.65 4.57
CA PRO A 45 -4.40 6.48 4.47
C PRO A 45 -4.50 5.78 5.82
N ARG A 46 -4.83 4.49 5.82
CA ARG A 46 -4.58 3.66 6.98
C ARG A 46 -3.08 3.75 7.20
N VAL A 47 -2.66 4.75 7.96
CA VAL A 47 -1.45 4.70 8.75
C VAL A 47 -1.57 3.35 9.41
N ALA A 48 -0.65 2.46 9.13
CA ALA A 48 -0.44 1.32 9.98
C ALA A 48 0.45 1.84 11.12
N PRO A 49 -0.08 2.32 12.27
CA PRO A 49 0.77 2.50 13.43
C PRO A 49 0.89 1.14 14.09
N ALA A 50 1.79 0.30 13.62
CA ALA A 50 2.24 -0.86 14.39
C ALA A 50 3.56 -1.39 13.86
N ASN A 51 4.59 -0.54 13.81
CA ASN A 51 5.91 -1.11 14.10
C ASN A 51 5.88 -1.48 15.59
N SER A 52 5.60 -2.75 15.80
CA SER A 52 5.45 -3.45 17.06
C SER A 52 6.54 -3.05 18.05
N ALA A 53 6.16 -2.30 19.10
CA ALA A 53 7.01 -2.13 20.29
C ALA A 53 7.49 -3.49 20.85
N HIS A 54 6.75 -4.56 20.56
CA HIS A 54 7.11 -5.94 20.87
C HIS A 54 8.33 -6.47 20.09
N ASP A 55 8.49 -6.10 18.81
CA ASP A 55 9.61 -6.54 17.97
C ASP A 55 10.93 -5.86 18.40
N ALA A 56 10.83 -4.60 18.84
CA ALA A 56 11.96 -3.86 19.40
C ALA A 56 12.45 -4.45 20.75
N ASP A 57 11.53 -4.90 21.63
CA ASP A 57 11.90 -5.55 22.90
C ASP A 57 12.57 -6.92 22.66
N GLU A 58 12.04 -7.73 21.74
CA GLU A 58 12.63 -9.04 21.41
C GLU A 58 14.03 -8.89 20.79
N ALA A 59 14.18 -7.95 19.84
CA ALA A 59 15.46 -7.66 19.21
C ALA A 59 16.51 -7.20 20.23
N GLN A 60 16.14 -6.33 21.17
CA GLN A 60 17.04 -5.86 22.24
C GLN A 60 17.47 -7.01 23.15
N ARG A 61 16.53 -7.83 23.64
CA ARG A 61 16.85 -9.01 24.46
C ARG A 61 17.79 -9.98 23.75
N ARG A 62 17.62 -10.16 22.45
CA ARG A 62 18.47 -11.04 21.64
C ARG A 62 19.90 -10.50 21.53
N LEU A 63 20.07 -9.19 21.34
CA LEU A 63 21.38 -8.54 21.30
C LEU A 63 22.10 -8.63 22.66
N GLU A 64 21.39 -8.43 23.77
CA GLU A 64 21.97 -8.55 25.12
C GLU A 64 22.48 -9.97 25.41
N ARG A 65 21.77 -11.02 24.96
CA ARG A 65 22.24 -12.41 25.09
C ARG A 65 23.53 -12.67 24.30
N ILE A 66 23.64 -12.13 23.08
CA ILE A 66 24.84 -12.30 22.24
C ILE A 66 26.02 -11.54 22.87
N ALA A 67 25.78 -10.32 23.38
CA ALA A 67 26.82 -9.55 24.06
C ALA A 67 27.30 -10.24 25.35
N ALA A 68 26.39 -10.81 26.14
CA ALA A 68 26.73 -11.58 27.33
C ALA A 68 27.54 -12.84 26.99
N ALA A 69 27.20 -13.56 25.92
CA ALA A 69 27.95 -14.73 25.47
C ALA A 69 29.39 -14.38 25.02
N ARG A 70 29.59 -13.19 24.43
CA ARG A 70 30.92 -12.68 24.04
C ARG A 70 31.76 -12.17 25.21
N ARG A 71 31.16 -11.87 26.36
CA ARG A 71 31.86 -11.45 27.58
C ARG A 71 32.28 -12.62 28.49
N ARG A 72 32.26 -13.86 28.02
CA ARG A 72 33.06 -14.91 28.66
C ARG A 72 34.53 -14.62 28.40
N PRO A 73 35.34 -14.20 29.39
CA PRO A 73 36.78 -14.23 29.21
C PRO A 73 37.15 -15.69 28.97
N SER A 74 37.82 -15.96 27.84
CA SER A 74 38.58 -17.19 27.67
C SER A 74 39.67 -17.21 28.74
N ALA A 75 39.34 -17.70 29.92
CA ALA A 75 40.31 -18.05 30.93
C ALA A 75 40.96 -19.37 30.48
N GLY A 76 42.21 -19.28 30.02
CA GLY A 76 43.18 -20.37 30.08
C GLY A 76 43.29 -21.26 28.85
N LYS A 77 44.41 -21.15 28.15
CA LYS A 77 45.39 -22.24 28.12
C LYS A 77 46.80 -21.67 28.07
#